data_AF-A0A1F6GSC8-F1
#
_entry.id   AF-A0A1F6GSC8-F1
#
_cell.length_a   1.000
_cell.length_b   1.000
_cell.length_c   1.000
_cell.angle_alpha   90.00
_cell.angle_beta   90.00
_cell.angle_gamma   90.00
#
_symmetry.space_group_name_H-M   'P 1'
#
loop_
_entity.id
_entity.type
_entity.pdbx_description
1 polymer ?
#
loop_
_entity_poly.entity_id
_entity_poly.type
_entity_poly.pdbx_seq_one_letter_code
_entity_poly.pdbx_strand_id
1 'polypeptide(L)'
;MKSFRLWAALGLSLLLSACSAPKLDLATGTDPNLIERAQAGDPYAMGVLGANYRRGEGLVRDYEKARLWLERSAAKENPIGLYNLAILHKEGTGLPPNPAKAQELILRSLPGLQASAKEGDARAICKLGYLYEIGWGLPKDPKLAFDSYLAAANQGFARAQDNLGLIYQWGSTPNPEEAAKWFQKAAAQGFARSQANLARLYELGLGVPRDLGYAIWLYQIAAERGSSLAQNRLGSLYETGEGFDRNFHEAYKWYSKAAEDGFAPAMLNLGHLFETGRGVPSDPNLAFFWYLKGMQQAEEQAKDRINLLLENLADQRKTLDLRGMKLSGLNLKGLNFSGVDFSGAELAGADLSWGQFKGTLLVGANLEGANLSFALLRSANLEGANLKGANLTQTHLAQANLTGANLTQALLAGTLLPGANLRGANLTKAEAQEVNLEGANLAEVTGLPEAWKAGVNKEGRWSAVNR
;
A
#
# COMPACT_ATOMS: atom_id res chain seq x y z
N MET A 1 27.07 -14.99 38.84
CA MET A 1 25.78 -15.15 39.55
C MET A 1 25.93 -14.61 40.97
N LYS A 2 24.99 -13.75 41.44
CA LYS A 2 24.96 -13.01 42.73
C LYS A 2 25.50 -11.56 42.80
N SER A 3 25.40 -10.78 41.73
CA SER A 3 25.43 -9.30 41.83
C SER A 3 24.40 -8.56 40.96
N PHE A 4 23.58 -9.29 40.19
CA PHE A 4 22.58 -8.74 39.27
C PHE A 4 21.17 -8.56 39.87
N ARG A 5 21.00 -8.77 41.19
CA ARG A 5 19.67 -8.80 41.85
C ARG A 5 19.34 -7.62 42.77
N LEU A 6 20.23 -6.62 42.94
CA LEU A 6 19.97 -5.50 43.85
C LEU A 6 19.51 -4.19 43.18
N TRP A 7 19.72 -4.01 41.86
CA TRP A 7 19.30 -2.79 41.15
C TRP A 7 17.93 -2.90 40.46
N ALA A 8 17.37 -4.11 40.33
CA ALA A 8 16.01 -4.31 39.82
C ALA A 8 14.90 -4.03 40.86
N ALA A 9 15.25 -3.86 42.15
CA ALA A 9 14.25 -3.75 43.23
C ALA A 9 13.87 -2.30 43.59
N LEU A 10 14.75 -1.31 43.34
CA LEU A 10 14.51 0.10 43.69
C LEU A 10 13.84 0.92 42.56
N GLY A 11 13.89 0.45 41.31
CA GLY A 11 13.11 1.02 40.19
C GLY A 11 11.69 0.46 40.06
N LEU A 12 11.40 -0.68 40.69
CA LEU A 12 10.11 -1.39 40.57
C LEU A 12 9.10 -0.99 41.68
N SER A 13 9.58 -0.54 42.83
CA SER A 13 8.71 -0.21 43.98
C SER A 13 7.99 1.14 43.89
N LEU A 14 8.43 2.05 43.01
CA LEU A 14 7.73 3.32 42.73
C LEU A 14 6.68 3.20 41.61
N LEU A 15 6.63 2.08 40.88
CA LEU A 15 5.63 1.80 39.85
C LEU A 15 4.56 0.78 40.29
N LEU A 16 4.84 -0.04 41.30
CA LEU A 16 3.88 -1.02 41.85
C LEU A 16 2.77 -0.39 42.71
N SER A 17 2.91 0.87 43.14
CA SER A 17 1.85 1.64 43.83
C SER A 17 0.78 2.18 42.88
N ALA A 18 1.00 2.12 41.55
CA ALA A 18 0.00 2.49 40.55
C ALA A 18 -0.85 1.29 40.05
N CYS A 19 -0.56 0.07 40.52
CA CYS A 19 -1.31 -1.14 40.19
C CYS A 19 -2.59 -1.30 41.04
N SER A 20 -3.45 -0.30 40.99
CA SER A 20 -4.89 -0.48 41.21
C SER A 20 -5.71 0.49 40.35
N ALA A 21 -5.17 0.88 39.19
CA ALA A 21 -5.97 1.56 38.19
C ALA A 21 -7.01 0.56 37.65
N PRO A 22 -8.31 0.88 37.64
CA PRO A 22 -9.32 0.02 37.06
C PRO A 22 -8.93 -0.32 35.62
N LYS A 23 -9.17 -1.57 35.20
CA LYS A 23 -9.03 -1.99 33.79
C LYS A 23 -9.76 -0.97 32.93
N LEU A 24 -9.03 -0.04 32.33
CA LEU A 24 -9.56 0.91 31.38
C LEU A 24 -10.00 0.04 30.19
N ASP A 25 -11.30 -0.08 29.98
CA ASP A 25 -11.82 -0.70 28.78
C ASP A 25 -11.44 0.21 27.61
N LEU A 26 -10.29 -0.08 27.00
CA LEU A 26 -9.66 0.75 25.98
C LEU A 26 -10.55 0.91 24.75
N ALA A 27 -11.62 0.11 24.61
CA ALA A 27 -12.67 0.25 23.60
C ALA A 27 -13.35 1.62 23.62
N THR A 28 -13.45 2.23 24.80
CA THR A 28 -14.29 3.40 25.02
C THR A 28 -13.55 4.68 25.33
N GLY A 29 -12.22 4.64 25.49
CA GLY A 29 -11.37 5.81 25.72
C GLY A 29 -12.05 6.92 26.53
N THR A 30 -11.97 6.87 27.86
CA THR A 30 -12.59 7.83 28.81
C THR A 30 -14.13 7.83 28.92
N ASP A 31 -14.91 7.17 28.04
CA ASP A 31 -16.38 7.15 28.12
C ASP A 31 -16.97 5.72 28.24
N PRO A 32 -17.09 5.13 29.45
CA PRO A 32 -17.53 3.74 29.63
C PRO A 32 -18.90 3.41 29.02
N ASN A 33 -19.75 4.41 28.74
CA ASN A 33 -21.10 4.23 28.18
C ASN A 33 -21.18 4.57 26.68
N LEU A 34 -20.04 4.67 25.99
CA LEU A 34 -19.97 5.06 24.58
C LEU A 34 -20.89 4.24 23.67
N ILE A 35 -20.92 2.92 23.86
CA ILE A 35 -21.73 2.00 23.03
C ILE A 35 -23.22 2.24 23.29
N GLU A 36 -23.63 2.33 24.55
CA GLU A 36 -25.03 2.55 24.93
C GLU A 36 -25.53 3.90 24.42
N ARG A 37 -24.73 4.97 24.56
CA ARG A 37 -25.06 6.30 24.02
C ARG A 37 -25.18 6.28 22.50
N ALA A 38 -24.28 5.61 21.80
CA ALA A 38 -24.35 5.46 20.36
C ALA A 38 -25.62 4.72 19.93
N GLN A 39 -26.00 3.67 20.65
CA GLN A 39 -27.26 2.94 20.43
C GLN A 39 -28.49 3.81 20.74
N ALA A 40 -28.42 4.66 21.76
CA ALA A 40 -29.49 5.57 22.16
C ALA A 40 -29.69 6.78 21.22
N GLY A 41 -28.87 6.93 20.18
CA GLY A 41 -29.06 7.99 19.18
C GLY A 41 -28.09 9.17 19.27
N ASP A 42 -27.13 9.14 20.20
CA ASP A 42 -26.18 10.23 20.42
C ASP A 42 -25.21 10.37 19.23
N PRO A 43 -25.28 11.47 18.47
CA PRO A 43 -24.46 11.68 17.28
C PRO A 43 -22.96 11.69 17.56
N TYR A 44 -22.53 12.20 18.72
CA TYR A 44 -21.13 12.25 19.11
C TYR A 44 -20.62 10.85 19.42
N ALA A 45 -21.36 10.09 20.23
CA ALA A 45 -21.00 8.73 20.59
C ALA A 45 -20.94 7.82 19.35
N MET A 46 -21.89 7.96 18.41
CA MET A 46 -21.85 7.28 17.11
C MET A 46 -20.58 7.61 16.33
N GLY A 47 -20.21 8.90 16.26
CA GLY A 47 -19.04 9.36 15.52
C GLY A 47 -17.74 8.82 16.11
N VAL A 48 -17.61 8.82 17.43
CA VAL A 48 -16.44 8.28 18.14
C VAL A 48 -16.39 6.75 18.02
N LEU A 49 -17.50 6.06 18.22
CA LEU A 49 -17.57 4.60 18.10
C LEU A 49 -17.20 4.12 16.69
N GLY A 50 -17.75 4.75 15.65
CA GLY A 50 -17.40 4.44 14.27
C GLY A 50 -15.92 4.72 13.98
N ALA A 51 -15.37 5.79 14.57
CA ALA A 51 -13.96 6.12 14.46
C ALA A 51 -13.05 5.09 15.16
N ASN A 52 -13.48 4.49 16.28
CA ASN A 52 -12.75 3.44 16.99
C ASN A 52 -12.75 2.12 16.20
N TYR A 53 -13.91 1.70 15.66
CA TYR A 53 -13.99 0.54 14.75
C TYR A 53 -13.09 0.70 13.52
N ARG A 54 -13.00 1.91 12.94
CA ARG A 54 -12.14 2.17 11.78
C ARG A 54 -10.66 1.92 12.10
N ARG A 55 -10.23 2.27 13.32
CA ARG A 55 -8.82 2.23 13.73
C ARG A 55 -8.43 0.98 14.51
N GLY A 56 -9.40 0.21 14.99
CA GLY A 56 -9.15 -0.88 15.93
C GLY A 56 -8.70 -0.38 17.31
N GLU A 57 -9.05 0.85 17.70
CA GLU A 57 -8.69 1.41 19.00
C GLU A 57 -9.60 0.80 20.08
N GLY A 58 -9.08 -0.22 20.77
CA GLY A 58 -9.78 -0.96 21.83
C GLY A 58 -10.94 -1.85 21.36
N LEU A 59 -11.22 -1.86 20.06
CA LEU A 59 -12.17 -2.74 19.39
C LEU A 59 -11.45 -3.47 18.27
N VAL A 60 -11.95 -4.64 17.86
CA VAL A 60 -11.49 -5.27 16.62
C VAL A 60 -11.83 -4.34 15.45
N ARG A 61 -10.85 -4.08 14.57
CA ARG A 61 -11.04 -3.23 13.40
C ARG A 61 -12.14 -3.81 12.50
N ASP A 62 -13.11 -2.99 12.15
CA ASP A 62 -14.29 -3.40 11.37
C ASP A 62 -14.78 -2.21 10.54
N TYR A 63 -14.41 -2.18 9.25
CA TYR A 63 -14.73 -1.05 8.38
C TYR A 63 -16.21 -0.92 8.06
N GLU A 64 -16.96 -2.03 8.07
CA GLU A 64 -18.41 -1.99 7.84
C GLU A 64 -19.13 -1.40 9.04
N LYS A 65 -18.82 -1.85 10.25
CA LYS A 65 -19.37 -1.22 11.47
C LYS A 65 -18.93 0.23 11.60
N ALA A 66 -17.67 0.54 11.26
CA ALA A 66 -17.19 1.91 11.23
C ALA A 66 -18.05 2.78 10.32
N ARG A 67 -18.25 2.35 9.06
CA ARG A 67 -19.06 3.05 8.06
C ARG A 67 -20.49 3.26 8.56
N LEU A 68 -21.16 2.22 9.06
CA LEU A 68 -22.55 2.30 9.52
C LEU A 68 -22.73 3.32 10.67
N TRP A 69 -21.84 3.32 11.66
CA TRP A 69 -21.91 4.28 12.75
C TRP A 69 -21.58 5.71 12.30
N LEU A 70 -20.61 5.86 11.41
CA LEU A 70 -20.23 7.16 10.85
C LEU A 70 -21.32 7.75 9.96
N GLU A 71 -22.01 6.94 9.15
CA GLU A 71 -23.18 7.36 8.37
C GLU A 71 -24.31 7.88 9.27
N ARG A 72 -24.62 7.16 10.35
CA ARG A 72 -25.64 7.59 11.33
C ARG A 72 -25.27 8.89 12.04
N SER A 73 -24.00 9.04 12.42
CA SER A 73 -23.46 10.27 13.03
C SER A 73 -23.50 11.44 12.05
N ALA A 74 -23.07 11.21 10.80
CA ALA A 74 -23.04 12.20 9.73
C ALA A 74 -24.45 12.67 9.31
N ALA A 75 -25.44 11.77 9.30
CA ALA A 75 -26.83 12.09 9.02
C ALA A 75 -27.45 13.07 10.04
N LYS A 76 -26.83 13.20 11.22
CA LYS A 76 -27.18 14.17 12.27
C LYS A 76 -26.26 15.40 12.26
N GLU A 77 -25.55 15.65 11.15
CA GLU A 77 -24.57 16.72 10.97
C GLU A 77 -23.46 16.77 12.03
N ASN A 78 -23.10 15.62 12.60
CA ASN A 78 -22.02 15.59 13.58
C ASN A 78 -20.65 15.78 12.90
N PRO A 79 -19.81 16.73 13.36
CA PRO A 79 -18.53 17.00 12.72
C PRO A 79 -17.55 15.83 12.79
N ILE A 80 -17.58 15.00 13.85
CA ILE A 80 -16.72 13.82 13.98
C ILE A 80 -17.17 12.72 13.01
N GLY A 81 -18.49 12.51 12.89
CA GLY A 81 -19.10 11.59 11.92
C GLY A 81 -18.73 11.97 10.49
N LEU A 82 -19.00 13.22 10.10
CA LEU A 82 -18.69 13.77 8.78
C LEU A 82 -17.19 13.63 8.44
N TYR A 83 -16.31 14.07 9.34
CA TYR A 83 -14.86 14.00 9.15
C TYR A 83 -14.36 12.56 8.93
N ASN A 84 -14.78 11.61 9.76
CA ASN A 84 -14.27 10.23 9.63
C ASN A 84 -14.92 9.49 8.45
N LEU A 85 -16.17 9.81 8.08
CA LEU A 85 -16.80 9.27 6.88
C LEU A 85 -16.11 9.81 5.61
N ALA A 86 -15.70 11.09 5.62
CA ALA A 86 -14.89 11.66 4.55
C ALA A 86 -13.60 10.86 4.34
N ILE A 87 -12.94 10.45 5.43
CA ILE A 87 -11.71 9.63 5.38
C ILE A 87 -12.00 8.27 4.71
N LEU A 88 -13.09 7.57 5.08
CA LEU A 88 -13.44 6.29 4.44
C LEU A 88 -13.66 6.43 2.93
N HIS A 89 -14.37 7.48 2.50
CA HIS A 89 -14.55 7.76 1.07
C HIS A 89 -13.26 8.14 0.35
N LYS A 90 -12.33 8.82 1.03
CA LYS A 90 -11.03 9.16 0.46
C LYS A 90 -10.14 7.93 0.29
N GLU A 91 -10.08 7.08 1.32
CA GLU A 91 -9.20 5.90 1.37
C GLU A 91 -9.78 4.69 0.61
N GLY A 92 -11.09 4.61 0.43
CA GLY A 92 -11.76 3.42 -0.11
C GLY A 92 -11.74 2.23 0.84
N THR A 93 -11.70 2.46 2.15
CA THR A 93 -11.64 1.41 3.17
C THR A 93 -13.06 0.99 3.57
N GLY A 94 -13.45 -0.25 3.27
CA GLY A 94 -14.80 -0.76 3.50
C GLY A 94 -15.88 -0.17 2.57
N LEU A 95 -15.48 0.52 1.50
CA LEU A 95 -16.36 0.99 0.41
C LEU A 95 -15.51 1.49 -0.79
N PRO A 96 -16.03 1.54 -2.02
CA PRO A 96 -15.27 2.08 -3.16
C PRO A 96 -14.88 3.57 -2.97
N PRO A 97 -13.63 3.98 -3.27
CA PRO A 97 -13.22 5.38 -3.15
C PRO A 97 -14.18 6.35 -3.86
N ASN A 98 -14.51 7.46 -3.20
CA ASN A 98 -15.33 8.53 -3.77
C ASN A 98 -14.75 9.90 -3.35
N PRO A 99 -13.74 10.43 -4.08
CA PRO A 99 -13.08 11.68 -3.74
C PRO A 99 -14.03 12.88 -3.70
N ALA A 100 -15.04 12.93 -4.57
CA ALA A 100 -16.04 14.00 -4.60
C ALA A 100 -16.88 14.00 -3.32
N LYS A 101 -17.34 12.82 -2.88
CA LYS A 101 -18.08 12.70 -1.62
C LYS A 101 -17.21 13.00 -0.41
N ALA A 102 -15.96 12.56 -0.43
CA ALA A 102 -14.98 12.86 0.61
C ALA A 102 -14.78 14.38 0.76
N GLN A 103 -14.67 15.11 -0.35
CA GLN A 103 -14.53 16.57 -0.37
C GLN A 103 -15.79 17.29 0.14
N GLU A 104 -16.99 16.82 -0.24
CA GLU A 104 -18.24 17.36 0.28
C GLU A 104 -18.32 17.22 1.82
N LEU A 105 -18.05 16.01 2.33
CA LEU A 105 -18.15 15.69 3.75
C LEU A 105 -17.11 16.46 4.57
N ILE A 106 -15.88 16.64 4.07
CA ILE A 106 -14.87 17.39 4.82
C ILE A 106 -15.29 18.84 4.98
N LEU A 107 -15.78 19.50 3.92
CA LEU A 107 -16.22 20.90 3.96
C LEU A 107 -17.40 21.08 4.94
N ARG A 108 -18.34 20.13 4.95
CA ARG A 108 -19.46 20.12 5.91
C ARG A 108 -19.02 19.92 7.35
N SER A 109 -17.93 19.20 7.60
CA SER A 109 -17.41 19.00 8.96
C SER A 109 -16.74 20.24 9.56
N LEU A 110 -16.23 21.15 8.73
CA LEU A 110 -15.38 22.26 9.16
C LEU A 110 -16.06 23.23 10.16
N PRO A 111 -17.30 23.73 9.94
CA PRO A 111 -17.90 24.68 10.86
C PRO A 111 -18.04 24.11 12.28
N GLY A 112 -18.45 22.83 12.38
CA GLY A 112 -18.57 22.15 13.68
C GLY A 112 -17.21 21.91 14.33
N LEU A 113 -16.19 21.49 13.57
CA LEU A 113 -14.83 21.35 14.10
C LEU A 113 -14.25 22.68 14.58
N GLN A 114 -14.47 23.76 13.83
CA GLN A 114 -14.03 25.11 14.20
C GLN A 114 -14.74 25.63 15.45
N ALA A 115 -16.04 25.38 15.59
CA ALA A 115 -16.79 25.73 16.80
C ALA A 115 -16.25 24.99 18.03
N SER A 116 -16.13 23.65 17.96
CA SER A 116 -15.59 22.86 19.08
C SER A 116 -14.13 23.23 19.41
N ALA A 117 -13.32 23.57 18.41
CA ALA A 117 -11.95 24.03 18.64
C ALA A 117 -11.89 25.38 19.36
N LYS A 118 -12.80 26.32 19.06
CA LYS A 118 -12.91 27.60 19.78
C LYS A 118 -13.32 27.42 21.24
N GLU A 119 -14.10 26.37 21.54
CA GLU A 119 -14.46 25.96 22.90
C GLU A 119 -13.34 25.21 23.62
N GLY A 120 -12.22 24.95 22.94
CA GLY A 120 -11.04 24.32 23.52
C GLY A 120 -10.98 22.80 23.36
N ASP A 121 -11.87 22.15 22.61
CA ASP A 121 -11.83 20.69 22.41
C ASP A 121 -10.52 20.28 21.71
N ALA A 122 -9.61 19.65 22.48
CA ALA A 122 -8.32 19.17 22.00
C ALA A 122 -8.42 18.22 20.79
N ARG A 123 -9.49 17.42 20.68
CA ARG A 123 -9.70 16.52 19.53
C ARG A 123 -10.02 17.32 18.28
N ALA A 124 -10.87 18.34 18.39
CA ALA A 124 -11.23 19.23 17.29
C ALA A 124 -10.03 20.06 16.85
N ILE A 125 -9.30 20.65 17.81
CA ILE A 125 -8.04 21.38 17.55
C ILE A 125 -7.04 20.48 16.82
N CYS A 126 -6.81 19.25 17.30
CA CYS A 126 -5.89 18.31 16.64
C CYS A 126 -6.35 17.92 15.23
N LYS A 127 -7.66 17.76 14.99
CA LYS A 127 -8.20 17.47 13.65
C LYS A 127 -7.98 18.64 12.70
N LEU A 128 -8.21 19.87 13.15
CA LEU A 128 -7.92 21.07 12.34
C LEU A 128 -6.43 21.18 12.03
N GLY A 129 -5.56 20.89 13.01
CA GLY A 129 -4.11 20.83 12.80
C GLY A 129 -3.73 19.89 11.64
N TYR A 130 -4.32 18.70 11.60
CA TYR A 130 -4.14 17.76 10.49
C TYR A 130 -4.65 18.31 9.15
N LEU A 131 -5.81 18.97 9.13
CA LEU A 131 -6.36 19.53 7.90
C LEU A 131 -5.48 20.68 7.34
N TYR A 132 -4.91 21.51 8.22
CA TYR A 132 -3.91 22.51 7.83
C TYR A 132 -2.60 21.87 7.36
N GLU A 133 -2.17 20.75 7.95
CA GLU A 133 -0.95 20.06 7.53
C GLU A 133 -1.05 19.52 6.10
N ILE A 134 -2.17 18.86 5.78
CA ILE A 134 -2.37 18.21 4.48
C ILE A 134 -3.05 19.09 3.43
N GLY A 135 -3.63 20.22 3.83
CA GLY A 135 -4.37 21.13 2.94
C GLY A 135 -5.69 20.55 2.42
N TRP A 136 -6.43 19.78 3.24
CA TRP A 136 -7.69 19.15 2.83
C TRP A 136 -8.91 19.89 3.37
N GLY A 137 -9.66 20.54 2.47
CA GLY A 137 -10.78 21.42 2.85
C GLY A 137 -10.34 22.77 3.44
N LEU A 138 -9.08 22.90 3.87
CA LEU A 138 -8.43 24.14 4.31
C LEU A 138 -7.15 24.35 3.50
N PRO A 139 -6.69 25.61 3.29
CA PRO A 139 -5.36 25.87 2.75
C PRO A 139 -4.27 25.24 3.62
N LYS A 140 -3.23 24.70 2.99
CA LYS A 140 -2.08 24.14 3.71
C LYS A 140 -1.36 25.24 4.48
N ASP A 141 -1.20 25.04 5.79
CA ASP A 141 -0.51 25.98 6.69
C ASP A 141 0.27 25.20 7.77
N PRO A 142 1.58 24.97 7.57
CA PRO A 142 2.40 24.23 8.52
C PRO A 142 2.49 24.88 9.91
N LYS A 143 2.36 26.22 9.98
CA LYS A 143 2.44 26.95 11.25
C LYS A 143 1.17 26.74 12.05
N LEU A 144 0.00 26.93 11.43
CA LEU A 144 -1.28 26.65 12.09
C LEU A 144 -1.43 25.17 12.46
N ALA A 145 -0.89 24.26 11.64
CA ALA A 145 -0.82 22.84 11.97
C ALA A 145 -0.03 22.61 13.27
N PHE A 146 1.20 23.15 13.34
CA PHE A 146 2.04 23.04 14.54
C PHE A 146 1.38 23.66 15.78
N ASP A 147 0.88 24.90 15.67
CA ASP A 147 0.26 25.61 16.79
C ASP A 147 -0.98 24.86 17.30
N SER A 148 -1.78 24.28 16.40
CA SER A 148 -2.92 23.43 16.75
C SER A 148 -2.49 22.15 17.47
N TYR A 149 -1.49 21.45 16.96
CA TYR A 149 -0.96 20.27 17.63
C TYR A 149 -0.38 20.60 19.00
N LEU A 150 0.35 21.71 19.14
CA LEU A 150 0.88 22.16 20.41
C LEU A 150 -0.22 22.49 21.42
N ALA A 151 -1.24 23.23 21.01
CA ALA A 151 -2.39 23.54 21.87
C ALA A 151 -3.09 22.26 22.36
N ALA A 152 -3.39 21.31 21.47
CA ALA A 152 -4.04 20.05 21.84
C ALA A 152 -3.11 19.14 22.68
N ALA A 153 -1.81 19.11 22.39
CA ALA A 153 -0.83 18.31 23.11
C ALA A 153 -0.60 18.80 24.55
N ASN A 154 -0.62 20.12 24.76
CA ASN A 154 -0.55 20.76 26.07
C ASN A 154 -1.79 20.46 26.94
N GLN A 155 -2.94 20.19 26.32
CA GLN A 155 -4.13 19.67 27.01
C GLN A 155 -4.06 18.16 27.30
N GLY A 156 -2.95 17.49 26.99
CA GLY A 156 -2.77 16.07 27.25
C GLY A 156 -3.23 15.14 26.12
N PHE A 157 -3.71 15.66 24.98
CA PHE A 157 -4.26 14.80 23.93
C PHE A 157 -3.16 13.97 23.24
N ALA A 158 -3.14 12.66 23.52
CA ALA A 158 -2.06 11.74 23.10
C ALA A 158 -1.75 11.78 21.60
N ARG A 159 -2.76 11.90 20.73
CA ARG A 159 -2.54 11.97 19.27
C ARG A 159 -1.84 13.25 18.85
N ALA A 160 -2.15 14.38 19.48
CA ALA A 160 -1.46 15.63 19.21
C ALA A 160 -0.02 15.61 19.75
N GLN A 161 0.19 15.00 20.91
CA GLN A 161 1.54 14.77 21.45
C GLN A 161 2.36 13.89 20.50
N ASP A 162 1.79 12.81 19.98
CA ASP A 162 2.45 11.98 18.97
C ASP A 162 2.77 12.76 17.69
N ASN A 163 1.81 13.53 17.16
CA ASN A 163 2.05 14.37 15.98
C ASN A 163 3.14 15.42 16.21
N LEU A 164 3.22 16.03 17.41
CA LEU A 164 4.35 16.88 17.76
C LEU A 164 5.66 16.12 17.81
N GLY A 165 5.67 14.91 18.39
CA GLY A 165 6.84 14.05 18.37
C GLY A 165 7.33 13.78 16.96
N LEU A 166 6.42 13.53 16.02
CA LEU A 166 6.73 13.36 14.59
C LEU A 166 7.31 14.63 13.96
N ILE A 167 6.74 15.80 14.25
CA ILE A 167 7.24 17.09 13.75
C ILE A 167 8.64 17.36 14.29
N TYR A 168 8.89 17.11 15.57
CA TYR A 168 10.24 17.27 16.11
C TYR A 168 11.20 16.19 15.60
N GLN A 169 10.74 15.00 15.25
CA GLN A 169 11.63 13.96 14.74
C GLN A 169 12.03 14.17 13.27
N TRP A 170 11.10 14.60 12.42
CA TRP A 170 11.26 14.61 10.96
C TRP A 170 10.89 15.93 10.28
N GLY A 171 10.47 16.95 11.04
CA GLY A 171 10.15 18.27 10.50
C GLY A 171 11.40 19.03 10.02
N SER A 172 11.19 20.25 9.52
CA SER A 172 12.27 21.07 8.93
C SER A 172 13.41 21.41 9.89
N THR A 173 13.14 21.37 11.20
CA THR A 173 14.13 21.58 12.26
C THR A 173 14.04 20.44 13.27
N PRO A 174 14.66 19.28 12.98
CA PRO A 174 14.59 18.12 13.86
C PRO A 174 15.19 18.40 15.23
N ASN A 175 14.52 17.95 16.28
CA ASN A 175 14.97 17.93 17.66
C ASN A 175 14.53 16.60 18.31
N PRO A 176 15.37 15.56 18.29
CA PRO A 176 15.01 14.25 18.82
C PRO A 176 14.79 14.24 20.34
N GLU A 177 15.37 15.19 21.09
CA GLU A 177 15.12 15.32 22.53
C GLU A 177 13.68 15.78 22.82
N GLU A 178 13.21 16.79 22.09
CA GLU A 178 11.80 17.21 22.16
C GLU A 178 10.86 16.12 21.63
N ALA A 179 11.25 15.42 20.56
CA ALA A 179 10.49 14.28 20.07
C ALA A 179 10.33 13.20 21.15
N ALA A 180 11.40 12.85 21.86
CA ALA A 180 11.37 11.90 22.95
C ALA A 180 10.41 12.33 24.08
N LYS A 181 10.45 13.60 24.49
CA LYS A 181 9.55 14.14 25.53
C LYS A 181 8.08 13.99 25.12
N TRP A 182 7.74 14.32 23.88
CA TRP A 182 6.36 14.23 23.40
C TRP A 182 5.90 12.79 23.18
N PHE A 183 6.74 11.94 22.59
CA PHE A 183 6.44 10.51 22.47
C PHE A 183 6.30 9.85 23.84
N GLN A 184 7.11 10.22 24.84
CA GLN A 184 7.00 9.69 26.20
C GLN A 184 5.65 10.01 26.84
N LYS A 185 5.15 11.26 26.70
CA LYS A 185 3.82 11.65 27.19
C LYS A 185 2.69 10.84 26.53
N ALA A 186 2.75 10.65 25.21
CA ALA A 186 1.75 9.88 24.48
C ALA A 186 1.85 8.36 24.74
N ALA A 187 3.06 7.84 24.85
CA ALA A 187 3.34 6.44 25.16
C ALA A 187 2.87 6.04 26.56
N ALA A 188 3.00 6.95 27.54
CA ALA A 188 2.47 6.77 28.90
C ALA A 188 0.94 6.65 28.93
N GLN A 189 0.25 7.21 27.92
CA GLN A 189 -1.20 7.06 27.71
C GLN A 189 -1.57 5.81 26.89
N GLY A 190 -0.60 4.95 26.56
CA GLY A 190 -0.83 3.74 25.79
C GLY A 190 -0.90 3.93 24.27
N PHE A 191 -0.51 5.09 23.74
CA PHE A 191 -0.56 5.34 22.30
C PHE A 191 0.52 4.51 21.56
N ALA A 192 0.09 3.44 20.88
CA ALA A 192 0.98 2.42 20.33
C ALA A 192 1.98 2.95 19.29
N ARG A 193 1.59 3.94 18.48
CA ARG A 193 2.51 4.59 17.52
C ARG A 193 3.63 5.34 18.24
N SER A 194 3.31 6.08 19.31
CA SER A 194 4.33 6.76 20.13
C SER A 194 5.22 5.78 20.89
N GLN A 195 4.67 4.67 21.39
CA GLN A 195 5.49 3.62 22.01
C GLN A 195 6.53 3.08 21.02
N ALA A 196 6.14 2.82 19.77
CA ALA A 196 7.04 2.38 18.70
C ALA A 196 8.08 3.45 18.30
N ASN A 197 7.67 4.72 18.23
CA ASN A 197 8.58 5.81 17.92
C ASN A 197 9.57 6.07 19.05
N LEU A 198 9.11 6.05 20.31
CA LEU A 198 9.98 6.16 21.48
C LEU A 198 10.98 5.00 21.55
N ALA A 199 10.52 3.78 21.26
CA ALA A 199 11.40 2.62 21.15
C ALA A 199 12.53 2.85 20.15
N ARG A 200 12.21 3.41 18.97
CA ARG A 200 13.22 3.75 17.95
C ARG A 200 14.25 4.76 18.45
N LEU A 201 13.83 5.74 19.26
CA LEU A 201 14.76 6.72 19.84
C LEU A 201 15.73 6.06 20.82
N TYR A 202 15.24 5.18 21.69
CA TYR A 202 16.10 4.40 22.60
C TYR A 202 16.98 3.40 21.88
N GLU A 203 16.48 2.75 20.83
CA GLU A 203 17.25 1.79 20.03
C GLU A 203 18.47 2.44 19.35
N LEU A 204 18.28 3.64 18.81
CA LEU A 204 19.29 4.39 18.06
C LEU A 204 20.07 5.39 18.93
N GLY A 205 19.65 5.65 20.17
CA GLY A 205 20.25 6.68 21.03
C GLY A 205 20.01 8.11 20.54
N LEU A 206 18.84 8.40 19.96
CA LEU A 206 18.50 9.70 19.39
C LEU A 206 17.73 10.54 20.40
N GLY A 207 18.35 11.60 20.94
CA GLY A 207 17.72 12.48 21.93
C GLY A 207 17.48 11.84 23.31
N VAL A 208 17.84 10.56 23.46
CA VAL A 208 17.86 9.79 24.70
C VAL A 208 19.08 8.86 24.69
N PRO A 209 19.63 8.47 25.86
CA PRO A 209 20.67 7.46 25.92
C PRO A 209 20.21 6.14 25.28
N ARG A 210 21.08 5.50 24.51
CA ARG A 210 20.76 4.23 23.84
C ARG A 210 20.46 3.14 24.87
N ASP A 211 19.31 2.49 24.73
CA ASP A 211 18.89 1.34 25.53
C ASP A 211 18.05 0.38 24.67
N LEU A 212 18.70 -0.64 24.14
CA LEU A 212 18.04 -1.64 23.29
C LEU A 212 17.04 -2.48 24.07
N GLY A 213 17.31 -2.80 25.35
CA GLY A 213 16.42 -3.62 26.16
C GLY A 213 15.09 -2.90 26.42
N TYR A 214 15.16 -1.63 26.77
CA TYR A 214 13.97 -0.79 26.94
C TYR A 214 13.23 -0.55 25.62
N ALA A 215 13.95 -0.36 24.51
CA ALA A 215 13.35 -0.26 23.18
C ALA A 215 12.58 -1.52 22.79
N ILE A 216 13.14 -2.71 23.02
CA ILE A 216 12.48 -4.00 22.75
C ILE A 216 11.19 -4.12 23.55
N TRP A 217 11.23 -3.78 24.85
CA TRP A 217 10.02 -3.80 25.68
C TRP A 217 8.94 -2.85 25.15
N LEU A 218 9.32 -1.63 24.75
CA LEU A 218 8.40 -0.67 24.14
C LEU A 218 7.83 -1.17 22.80
N TYR A 219 8.64 -1.84 21.97
CA TYR A 219 8.17 -2.45 20.73
C TYR A 219 7.17 -3.58 20.99
N GLN A 220 7.41 -4.45 21.97
CA GLN A 220 6.50 -5.54 22.34
C GLN A 220 5.11 -5.00 22.71
N ILE A 221 5.05 -4.04 23.65
CA ILE A 221 3.78 -3.47 24.09
C ILE A 221 3.06 -2.69 22.97
N ALA A 222 3.80 -2.08 22.04
CA ALA A 222 3.23 -1.38 20.91
C ALA A 222 2.67 -2.34 19.85
N ALA A 223 3.38 -3.43 19.59
CA ALA A 223 3.01 -4.44 18.61
C ALA A 223 1.77 -5.24 19.04
N GLU A 224 1.67 -5.57 20.33
CA GLU A 224 0.48 -6.19 20.94
C GLU A 224 -0.75 -5.28 20.82
N ARG A 225 -0.56 -3.96 20.79
CA ARG A 225 -1.60 -2.95 20.58
C ARG A 225 -1.82 -2.60 19.10
N GLY A 226 -1.28 -3.37 18.17
CA GLY A 226 -1.53 -3.20 16.73
C GLY A 226 -0.67 -2.14 16.04
N SER A 227 0.43 -1.69 16.62
CA SER A 227 1.36 -0.80 15.90
C SER A 227 2.12 -1.59 14.83
N SER A 228 1.74 -1.43 13.55
CA SER A 228 2.40 -2.11 12.43
C SER A 228 3.89 -1.74 12.29
N LEU A 229 4.28 -0.53 12.72
CA LEU A 229 5.68 -0.11 12.82
C LEU A 229 6.44 -0.98 13.83
N ALA A 230 5.87 -1.20 15.02
CA ALA A 230 6.48 -2.03 16.06
C ALA A 230 6.48 -3.51 15.69
N GLN A 231 5.38 -4.01 15.13
CA GLN A 231 5.29 -5.38 14.62
C GLN A 231 6.38 -5.62 13.57
N ASN A 232 6.53 -4.73 12.59
CA ASN A 232 7.61 -4.84 11.60
C ASN A 232 9.00 -4.79 12.25
N ARG A 233 9.23 -3.91 13.23
CA ARG A 233 10.54 -3.87 13.90
C ARG A 233 10.83 -5.13 14.72
N LEU A 234 9.86 -5.67 15.45
CA LEU A 234 10.00 -6.97 16.12
C LEU A 234 10.32 -8.08 15.14
N GLY A 235 9.66 -8.09 13.98
CA GLY A 235 9.97 -9.04 12.92
C GLY A 235 11.45 -8.98 12.52
N SER A 236 11.97 -7.77 12.34
CA SER A 236 13.37 -7.53 12.00
C SER A 236 14.34 -7.93 13.12
N LEU A 237 14.01 -7.64 14.38
CA LEU A 237 14.84 -8.04 15.53
C LEU A 237 14.94 -9.56 15.68
N TYR A 238 13.85 -10.29 15.45
CA TYR A 238 13.87 -11.76 15.40
C TYR A 238 14.64 -12.28 14.18
N GLU A 239 14.52 -11.63 13.02
CA GLU A 239 15.23 -12.02 11.80
C GLU A 239 16.75 -11.86 11.92
N THR A 240 17.21 -10.77 12.57
CA THR A 240 18.64 -10.49 12.76
C THR A 240 19.22 -11.17 13.99
N GLY A 241 18.40 -11.44 15.01
CA GLY A 241 18.86 -11.87 16.33
C GLY A 241 19.41 -10.71 17.18
N GLU A 242 19.06 -9.45 16.87
CA GLU A 242 19.43 -8.32 17.71
C GLU A 242 18.52 -8.27 18.95
N GLY A 243 19.08 -8.58 20.13
CA GLY A 243 18.35 -8.63 21.39
C GLY A 243 17.53 -9.90 21.64
N PHE A 244 17.51 -10.83 20.69
CA PHE A 244 16.88 -12.14 20.78
C PHE A 244 17.76 -13.23 20.14
N ASP A 245 17.46 -14.50 20.40
CA ASP A 245 17.94 -15.55 19.51
C ASP A 245 17.24 -15.42 18.16
N ARG A 246 18.04 -15.50 17.08
CA ARG A 246 17.52 -15.38 15.71
C ARG A 246 16.42 -16.42 15.44
N ASN A 247 15.25 -15.97 15.02
CA ASN A 247 14.07 -16.81 14.78
C ASN A 247 13.23 -16.29 13.60
N PHE A 248 13.42 -16.90 12.41
CA PHE A 248 12.68 -16.51 11.21
C PHE A 248 11.18 -16.82 11.29
N HIS A 249 10.76 -17.79 12.10
CA HIS A 249 9.34 -18.12 12.25
C HIS A 249 8.61 -17.04 13.05
N GLU A 250 9.23 -16.50 14.10
CA GLU A 250 8.69 -15.33 14.81
C GLU A 250 8.75 -14.07 13.93
N ALA A 251 9.81 -13.90 13.12
CA ALA A 251 9.87 -12.82 12.14
C ALA A 251 8.67 -12.85 11.18
N TYR A 252 8.38 -14.03 10.61
CA TYR A 252 7.21 -14.26 9.76
C TYR A 252 5.91 -13.87 10.45
N LYS A 253 5.68 -14.28 11.70
CA LYS A 253 4.44 -13.96 12.43
C LYS A 253 4.24 -12.45 12.58
N TRP A 254 5.30 -11.74 12.96
CA TRP A 254 5.23 -10.30 13.18
C TRP A 254 5.12 -9.50 11.89
N TYR A 255 5.88 -9.85 10.85
CA TYR A 255 5.72 -9.25 9.53
C TYR A 255 4.33 -9.52 8.95
N SER A 256 3.77 -10.72 9.12
CA SER A 256 2.42 -11.06 8.63
C SER A 256 1.36 -10.16 9.24
N LYS A 257 1.37 -9.94 10.55
CA LYS A 257 0.43 -9.02 11.22
C LYS A 257 0.51 -7.59 10.67
N ALA A 258 1.73 -7.06 10.50
CA ALA A 258 1.92 -5.72 9.96
C ALA A 258 1.52 -5.62 8.48
N ALA A 259 1.79 -6.65 7.68
CA ALA A 259 1.42 -6.72 6.28
C ALA A 259 -0.11 -6.84 6.09
N GLU A 260 -0.80 -7.59 6.93
CA GLU A 260 -2.27 -7.65 6.99
C GLU A 260 -2.90 -6.30 7.33
N ASP A 261 -2.20 -5.48 8.13
CA ASP A 261 -2.57 -4.09 8.43
C ASP A 261 -2.22 -3.09 7.31
N GLY A 262 -1.69 -3.56 6.18
CA GLY A 262 -1.37 -2.69 5.05
C GLY A 262 0.01 -2.06 5.11
N PHE A 263 0.91 -2.46 6.03
CA PHE A 263 2.21 -1.82 6.18
C PHE A 263 3.21 -2.31 5.13
N ALA A 264 3.52 -1.47 4.15
CA ALA A 264 4.35 -1.85 3.01
C ALA A 264 5.74 -2.39 3.36
N PRO A 265 6.52 -1.83 4.31
CA PRO A 265 7.80 -2.43 4.70
C PRO A 265 7.67 -3.88 5.18
N ALA A 266 6.60 -4.22 5.88
CA ALA A 266 6.35 -5.59 6.31
C ALA A 266 5.93 -6.50 5.15
N MET A 267 5.18 -5.99 4.17
CA MET A 267 4.88 -6.73 2.94
C MET A 267 6.17 -7.07 2.17
N LEU A 268 7.10 -6.11 2.06
CA LEU A 268 8.40 -6.35 1.43
C LEU A 268 9.23 -7.37 2.21
N ASN A 269 9.28 -7.28 3.54
CA ASN A 269 10.00 -8.26 4.36
C ASN A 269 9.38 -9.65 4.25
N LEU A 270 8.05 -9.74 4.21
CA LEU A 270 7.33 -10.99 4.04
C LEU A 270 7.59 -11.61 2.67
N GLY A 271 7.59 -10.79 1.61
CA GLY A 271 7.99 -11.21 0.27
C GLY A 271 9.41 -11.81 0.26
N HIS A 272 10.35 -11.16 0.96
CA HIS A 272 11.72 -11.65 1.09
C HIS A 272 11.83 -12.97 1.87
N LEU A 273 11.00 -13.20 2.91
CA LEU A 273 10.96 -14.48 3.61
C LEU A 273 10.49 -15.62 2.69
N PHE A 274 9.47 -15.38 1.86
CA PHE A 274 9.00 -16.34 0.85
C PHE A 274 9.99 -16.53 -0.30
N GLU A 275 10.68 -15.47 -0.74
CA GLU A 275 11.73 -15.58 -1.76
C GLU A 275 12.86 -16.49 -1.27
N THR A 276 13.35 -16.23 -0.04
CA THR A 276 14.53 -16.92 0.51
C THR A 276 14.21 -18.23 1.24
N GLY A 277 12.94 -18.54 1.50
CA GLY A 277 12.53 -19.71 2.28
C GLY A 277 12.96 -19.67 3.75
N ARG A 278 13.06 -18.47 4.34
CA ARG A 278 13.49 -18.29 5.74
C ARG A 278 12.27 -18.28 6.66
N GLY A 279 12.16 -19.28 7.53
CA GLY A 279 11.06 -19.40 8.49
C GLY A 279 9.72 -19.87 7.88
N VAL A 280 9.65 -19.90 6.56
CA VAL A 280 8.56 -20.43 5.73
C VAL A 280 9.14 -21.15 4.51
N PRO A 281 8.42 -22.10 3.88
CA PRO A 281 8.85 -22.66 2.60
C PRO A 281 9.02 -21.57 1.54
N SER A 282 10.03 -21.71 0.68
CA SER A 282 10.22 -20.78 -0.43
C SER A 282 9.05 -20.88 -1.41
N ASP A 283 8.46 -19.73 -1.76
CA ASP A 283 7.35 -19.61 -2.69
C ASP A 283 7.49 -18.29 -3.48
N PRO A 284 8.04 -18.34 -4.70
CA PRO A 284 8.21 -17.16 -5.54
C PRO A 284 6.90 -16.44 -5.91
N ASN A 285 5.78 -17.18 -5.98
CA ASN A 285 4.48 -16.60 -6.31
C ASN A 285 3.94 -15.79 -5.12
N LEU A 286 4.07 -16.32 -3.90
CA LEU A 286 3.76 -15.56 -2.69
C LEU A 286 4.72 -14.38 -2.48
N ALA A 287 6.00 -14.55 -2.80
CA ALA A 287 6.97 -13.44 -2.77
C ALA A 287 6.54 -12.30 -3.69
N PHE A 288 6.25 -12.62 -4.96
CA PHE A 288 5.75 -11.67 -5.95
C PHE A 288 4.46 -11.00 -5.49
N PHE A 289 3.50 -11.77 -4.96
CA PHE A 289 2.23 -11.24 -4.46
C PHE A 289 2.42 -10.20 -3.34
N TRP A 290 3.30 -10.46 -2.38
CA TRP A 290 3.55 -9.52 -1.28
C TRP A 290 4.32 -8.29 -1.74
N TYR A 291 5.30 -8.43 -2.64
CA TYR A 291 5.96 -7.28 -3.26
C TYR A 291 4.96 -6.41 -4.04
N LEU A 292 4.08 -7.01 -4.82
CA LEU A 292 3.03 -6.33 -5.58
C LEU A 292 2.10 -5.52 -4.66
N LYS A 293 1.68 -6.09 -3.52
CA LYS A 293 0.88 -5.36 -2.52
C LYS A 293 1.62 -4.15 -1.95
N GLY A 294 2.94 -4.29 -1.72
CA GLY A 294 3.78 -3.20 -1.22
C GLY A 294 3.89 -2.01 -2.18
N MET A 295 3.65 -2.22 -3.49
CA MET A 295 3.79 -1.17 -4.50
C MET A 295 2.89 0.05 -4.26
N GLN A 296 1.73 -0.12 -3.60
CA GLN A 296 0.81 0.99 -3.34
C GLN A 296 1.42 2.11 -2.49
N GLN A 297 2.41 1.80 -1.64
CA GLN A 297 3.04 2.76 -0.72
C GLN A 297 4.56 2.83 -0.88
N ALA A 298 5.18 1.82 -1.50
CA ALA A 298 6.63 1.67 -1.65
C ALA A 298 6.96 1.18 -3.06
N GLU A 299 6.43 1.86 -4.08
CA GLU A 299 6.49 1.43 -5.49
C GLU A 299 7.91 1.10 -5.95
N GLU A 300 8.87 2.01 -5.71
CA GLU A 300 10.25 1.84 -6.14
C GLU A 300 10.91 0.62 -5.48
N GLN A 301 10.85 0.53 -4.14
CA GLN A 301 11.46 -0.60 -3.42
C GLN A 301 10.79 -1.93 -3.78
N ALA A 302 9.47 -1.92 -4.00
CA ALA A 302 8.73 -3.10 -4.42
C ALA A 302 9.13 -3.54 -5.83
N LYS A 303 9.26 -2.60 -6.78
CA LYS A 303 9.71 -2.90 -8.15
C LYS A 303 11.14 -3.45 -8.16
N ASP A 304 12.03 -2.88 -7.36
CA ASP A 304 13.40 -3.39 -7.22
C ASP A 304 13.41 -4.84 -6.72
N ARG A 305 12.59 -5.15 -5.72
CA ARG A 305 12.45 -6.51 -5.19
C ARG A 305 11.83 -7.48 -6.21
N ILE A 306 10.84 -7.03 -6.99
CA ILE A 306 10.24 -7.83 -8.06
C ILE A 306 11.27 -8.12 -9.15
N ASN A 307 12.02 -7.12 -9.61
CA ASN A 307 13.06 -7.33 -10.62
C ASN A 307 14.14 -8.29 -10.12
N LEU A 308 14.62 -8.12 -8.88
CA LEU A 308 15.60 -9.03 -8.30
C LEU A 308 15.07 -10.47 -8.21
N LEU A 309 13.80 -10.65 -7.81
CA LEU A 309 13.14 -11.96 -7.79
C LEU A 309 13.13 -12.59 -9.19
N LEU A 310 12.73 -11.81 -10.20
CA LEU A 310 12.62 -12.28 -11.58
C LEU A 310 13.99 -12.63 -12.18
N GLU A 311 15.02 -11.82 -11.90
CA GLU A 311 16.42 -12.09 -12.28
C GLU A 311 16.93 -13.38 -11.63
N ASN A 312 16.74 -13.53 -10.31
CA ASN A 312 17.14 -14.72 -9.57
C ASN A 312 16.47 -16.00 -10.11
N LEU A 313 15.19 -15.93 -10.48
CA LEU A 313 14.48 -17.06 -11.09
C LEU A 313 15.02 -17.38 -12.48
N ALA A 314 15.27 -16.36 -13.31
CA ALA A 314 15.83 -16.52 -14.64
C ALA A 314 17.22 -17.17 -14.60
N ASP A 315 18.08 -16.75 -13.67
CA ASP A 315 19.41 -17.33 -13.45
C ASP A 315 19.33 -18.81 -13.04
N GLN A 316 18.31 -19.17 -12.28
CA GLN A 316 18.01 -20.55 -11.90
C GLN A 316 17.26 -21.34 -12.99
N ARG A 317 16.99 -20.73 -14.15
CA ARG A 317 16.16 -21.28 -15.23
C ARG A 317 14.77 -21.71 -14.75
N LYS A 318 14.24 -21.01 -13.75
CA LYS A 318 12.88 -21.17 -13.23
C LYS A 318 11.98 -20.10 -13.84
N THR A 319 10.72 -20.46 -14.03
CA THR A 319 9.69 -19.55 -14.52
C THR A 319 8.75 -19.20 -13.37
N LEU A 320 8.44 -17.91 -13.23
CA LEU A 320 7.38 -17.47 -12.32
C LEU A 320 6.02 -17.81 -12.95
N ASP A 321 5.13 -18.44 -12.18
CA ASP A 321 3.81 -18.87 -12.62
C ASP A 321 2.76 -17.89 -12.09
N LEU A 322 2.29 -17.01 -12.97
CA LEU A 322 1.26 -15.99 -12.69
C LEU A 322 -0.02 -16.28 -13.48
N ARG A 323 -0.26 -17.54 -13.84
CA ARG A 323 -1.46 -17.94 -14.59
C ARG A 323 -2.73 -17.54 -13.86
N GLY A 324 -3.67 -16.93 -14.59
CA GLY A 324 -4.97 -16.51 -14.05
C GLY A 324 -4.91 -15.41 -12.98
N MET A 325 -3.75 -14.80 -12.71
CA MET A 325 -3.66 -13.77 -11.68
C MET A 325 -4.39 -12.48 -12.07
N LYS A 326 -4.97 -11.82 -11.06
CA LYS A 326 -5.68 -10.54 -11.22
C LYS A 326 -4.72 -9.38 -11.04
N LEU A 327 -4.36 -8.75 -12.15
CA LEU A 327 -3.35 -7.69 -12.25
C LEU A 327 -3.88 -6.44 -12.97
N SER A 328 -5.21 -6.33 -13.12
CA SER A 328 -5.86 -5.26 -13.84
C SER A 328 -5.56 -3.89 -13.21
N GLY A 329 -5.29 -2.89 -14.06
CA GLY A 329 -5.06 -1.50 -13.65
C GLY A 329 -3.77 -1.25 -12.87
N LEU A 330 -2.90 -2.26 -12.70
CA LEU A 330 -1.66 -2.09 -11.96
C LEU A 330 -0.58 -1.37 -12.78
N ASN A 331 0.23 -0.55 -12.10
CA ASN A 331 1.42 0.06 -12.69
C ASN A 331 2.60 -0.92 -12.59
N LEU A 332 2.83 -1.67 -13.67
CA LEU A 332 3.89 -2.66 -13.83
C LEU A 332 5.00 -2.17 -14.79
N LYS A 333 5.04 -0.85 -15.02
CA LYS A 333 5.97 -0.20 -15.93
C LYS A 333 7.43 -0.53 -15.62
N GLY A 334 8.17 -0.91 -16.65
CA GLY A 334 9.62 -1.11 -16.60
C GLY A 334 10.09 -2.43 -15.97
N LEU A 335 9.17 -3.32 -15.57
CA LEU A 335 9.53 -4.60 -14.96
C LEU A 335 10.05 -5.62 -15.99
N ASN A 336 10.94 -6.52 -15.55
CA ASN A 336 11.50 -7.58 -16.39
C ASN A 336 10.79 -8.92 -16.21
N PHE A 337 9.75 -9.15 -17.01
CA PHE A 337 8.93 -10.36 -17.03
C PHE A 337 9.38 -11.42 -18.04
N SER A 338 10.65 -11.39 -18.47
CA SER A 338 11.16 -12.35 -19.45
C SER A 338 11.00 -13.80 -18.95
N GLY A 339 10.37 -14.66 -19.77
CA GLY A 339 10.12 -16.07 -19.45
C GLY A 339 9.05 -16.34 -18.38
N VAL A 340 8.33 -15.32 -17.90
CA VAL A 340 7.21 -15.48 -16.97
C VAL A 340 5.99 -16.08 -17.67
N ASP A 341 5.19 -16.86 -16.95
CA ASP A 341 3.93 -17.40 -17.43
C ASP A 341 2.73 -16.58 -16.89
N PHE A 342 2.13 -15.80 -17.78
CA PHE A 342 0.90 -15.02 -17.57
C PHE A 342 -0.31 -15.64 -18.29
N SER A 343 -0.28 -16.92 -18.63
CA SER A 343 -1.39 -17.52 -19.39
C SER A 343 -2.72 -17.36 -18.63
N GLY A 344 -3.72 -16.79 -19.31
CA GLY A 344 -5.04 -16.46 -18.75
C GLY A 344 -5.04 -15.36 -17.67
N ALA A 345 -3.95 -14.64 -17.44
CA ALA A 345 -3.92 -13.56 -16.46
C ALA A 345 -4.81 -12.37 -16.86
N GLU A 346 -5.38 -11.68 -15.88
CA GLU A 346 -6.21 -10.49 -16.05
C GLU A 346 -5.35 -9.24 -15.92
N LEU A 347 -4.93 -8.68 -17.05
CA LEU A 347 -4.04 -7.52 -17.18
C LEU A 347 -4.76 -6.28 -17.76
N ALA A 348 -6.10 -6.29 -17.79
CA ALA A 348 -6.90 -5.21 -18.36
C ALA A 348 -6.53 -3.85 -17.74
N GLY A 349 -6.23 -2.86 -18.58
CA GLY A 349 -5.84 -1.51 -18.18
C GLY A 349 -4.52 -1.40 -17.41
N ALA A 350 -3.73 -2.47 -17.28
CA ALA A 350 -2.43 -2.41 -16.62
C ALA A 350 -1.43 -1.56 -17.43
N ASP A 351 -0.55 -0.83 -16.74
CA ASP A 351 0.59 -0.15 -17.36
C ASP A 351 1.79 -1.09 -17.39
N LEU A 352 2.05 -1.67 -18.56
CA LEU A 352 3.15 -2.58 -18.88
C LEU A 352 4.22 -1.88 -19.74
N SER A 353 4.13 -0.55 -19.89
CA SER A 353 5.02 0.20 -20.75
C SER A 353 6.49 0.05 -20.32
N TRP A 354 7.40 0.11 -21.29
CA TRP A 354 8.84 -0.08 -21.06
C TRP A 354 9.24 -1.43 -20.42
N GLY A 355 8.31 -2.37 -20.24
CA GLY A 355 8.59 -3.68 -19.64
C GLY A 355 9.33 -4.61 -20.60
N GLN A 356 10.04 -5.59 -20.04
CA GLN A 356 10.71 -6.64 -20.80
C GLN A 356 9.91 -7.94 -20.69
N PHE A 357 9.59 -8.55 -21.83
CA PHE A 357 8.70 -9.71 -21.92
C PHE A 357 9.26 -10.75 -22.89
N LYS A 358 10.59 -10.88 -22.95
CA LYS A 358 11.21 -11.79 -23.91
C LYS A 358 10.80 -13.22 -23.59
N GLY A 359 10.19 -13.91 -24.55
CA GLY A 359 9.76 -15.31 -24.38
C GLY A 359 8.68 -15.53 -23.30
N THR A 360 8.00 -14.47 -22.85
CA THR A 360 6.91 -14.55 -21.88
C THR A 360 5.72 -15.30 -22.48
N LEU A 361 5.02 -16.10 -21.67
CA LEU A 361 3.77 -16.76 -22.06
C LEU A 361 2.60 -15.87 -21.64
N LEU A 362 1.79 -15.44 -22.59
CA LEU A 362 0.61 -14.57 -22.43
C LEU A 362 -0.61 -15.24 -23.09
N VAL A 363 -0.63 -16.57 -23.16
CA VAL A 363 -1.65 -17.33 -23.88
C VAL A 363 -3.02 -17.07 -23.25
N GLY A 364 -3.96 -16.56 -24.03
CA GLY A 364 -5.30 -16.20 -23.57
C GLY A 364 -5.34 -15.11 -22.49
N ALA A 365 -4.25 -14.38 -22.25
CA ALA A 365 -4.23 -13.30 -21.26
C ALA A 365 -5.17 -12.15 -21.69
N ASN A 366 -5.86 -11.55 -20.71
CA ASN A 366 -6.72 -10.41 -20.95
C ASN A 366 -5.94 -9.09 -20.77
N LEU A 367 -5.55 -8.47 -21.88
CA LEU A 367 -4.79 -7.21 -21.95
C LEU A 367 -5.68 -6.06 -22.47
N GLU A 368 -7.00 -6.13 -22.30
CA GLU A 368 -7.91 -5.10 -22.79
C GLU A 368 -7.55 -3.73 -22.24
N GLY A 369 -7.31 -2.76 -23.13
CA GLY A 369 -6.91 -1.40 -22.76
C GLY A 369 -5.56 -1.28 -22.05
N ALA A 370 -4.75 -2.34 -21.97
CA ALA A 370 -3.44 -2.30 -21.34
C ALA A 370 -2.48 -1.37 -22.10
N ASN A 371 -1.59 -0.70 -21.38
CA ASN A 371 -0.53 0.11 -21.98
C ASN A 371 0.75 -0.72 -22.12
N LEU A 372 1.10 -1.14 -23.33
CA LEU A 372 2.32 -1.88 -23.65
C LEU A 372 3.33 -1.00 -24.41
N SER A 373 3.13 0.32 -24.46
CA SER A 373 4.00 1.19 -25.26
C SER A 373 5.48 1.04 -24.88
N PHE A 374 6.35 1.01 -25.89
CA PHE A 374 7.80 0.80 -25.75
C PHE A 374 8.21 -0.54 -25.07
N ALA A 375 7.28 -1.49 -24.86
CA ALA A 375 7.61 -2.77 -24.24
C ALA A 375 8.34 -3.71 -25.23
N LEU A 376 9.15 -4.61 -24.67
CA LEU A 376 9.98 -5.56 -25.41
C LEU A 376 9.41 -6.99 -25.33
N LEU A 377 8.47 -7.32 -26.21
CA LEU A 377 7.77 -8.61 -26.31
C LEU A 377 8.39 -9.56 -27.35
N ARG A 378 9.71 -9.55 -27.50
CA ARG A 378 10.39 -10.40 -28.50
C ARG A 378 10.17 -11.88 -28.20
N SER A 379 9.74 -12.65 -29.21
CA SER A 379 9.45 -14.08 -29.10
C SER A 379 8.40 -14.43 -28.03
N ALA A 380 7.62 -13.46 -27.54
CA ALA A 380 6.55 -13.72 -26.58
C ALA A 380 5.41 -14.52 -27.24
N ASN A 381 4.70 -15.33 -26.44
CA ASN A 381 3.55 -16.09 -26.90
C ASN A 381 2.24 -15.44 -26.44
N LEU A 382 1.60 -14.66 -27.31
CA LEU A 382 0.31 -14.00 -27.10
C LEU A 382 -0.84 -14.72 -27.83
N GLU A 383 -0.73 -16.04 -28.04
CA GLU A 383 -1.79 -16.82 -28.68
C GLU A 383 -3.14 -16.63 -27.97
N GLY A 384 -4.16 -16.23 -28.74
CA GLY A 384 -5.51 -15.99 -28.23
C GLY A 384 -5.64 -14.85 -27.23
N ALA A 385 -4.60 -14.03 -27.01
CA ALA A 385 -4.64 -12.93 -26.06
C ALA A 385 -5.66 -11.85 -26.48
N ASN A 386 -6.35 -11.26 -25.50
CA ASN A 386 -7.27 -10.15 -25.72
C ASN A 386 -6.54 -8.81 -25.60
N LEU A 387 -6.14 -8.20 -26.71
CA LEU A 387 -5.46 -6.91 -26.81
C LEU A 387 -6.40 -5.79 -27.28
N LYS A 388 -7.71 -5.96 -27.10
CA LYS A 388 -8.70 -4.97 -27.54
C LYS A 388 -8.40 -3.61 -26.92
N GLY A 389 -8.26 -2.57 -27.74
CA GLY A 389 -7.96 -1.21 -27.30
C GLY A 389 -6.60 -1.06 -26.61
N ALA A 390 -5.72 -2.06 -26.64
CA ALA A 390 -4.42 -1.97 -25.99
C ALA A 390 -3.51 -0.97 -26.72
N ASN A 391 -2.70 -0.23 -25.98
CA ASN A 391 -1.70 0.67 -26.56
C ASN A 391 -0.39 -0.09 -26.80
N LEU A 392 -0.11 -0.41 -28.05
CA LEU A 392 1.09 -1.09 -28.51
C LEU A 392 2.07 -0.14 -29.21
N THR A 393 1.91 1.18 -29.05
CA THR A 393 2.78 2.18 -29.70
C THR A 393 4.27 1.91 -29.41
N GLN A 394 5.10 1.84 -30.45
CA GLN A 394 6.55 1.57 -30.35
C GLN A 394 6.90 0.24 -29.65
N THR A 395 5.99 -0.74 -29.62
CA THR A 395 6.22 -2.04 -28.99
C THR A 395 7.06 -2.95 -29.89
N HIS A 396 7.99 -3.71 -29.31
CA HIS A 396 8.82 -4.67 -30.05
C HIS A 396 8.26 -6.10 -29.92
N LEU A 397 7.56 -6.57 -30.96
CA LEU A 397 6.93 -7.90 -31.07
C LEU A 397 7.65 -8.80 -32.09
N ALA A 398 8.94 -8.58 -32.33
CA ALA A 398 9.73 -9.41 -33.25
C ALA A 398 9.60 -10.90 -32.89
N GLN A 399 9.24 -11.74 -33.87
CA GLN A 399 9.04 -13.19 -33.72
C GLN A 399 7.97 -13.60 -32.69
N ALA A 400 7.13 -12.68 -32.22
CA ALA A 400 6.07 -13.01 -31.28
C ALA A 400 4.98 -13.86 -31.96
N ASN A 401 4.35 -14.75 -31.19
CA ASN A 401 3.17 -15.49 -31.63
C ASN A 401 1.92 -14.72 -31.20
N LEU A 402 1.16 -14.20 -32.15
CA LEU A 402 -0.14 -13.53 -31.95
C LEU A 402 -1.28 -14.31 -32.63
N THR A 403 -1.13 -15.63 -32.79
CA THR A 403 -2.16 -16.45 -33.44
C THR A 403 -3.51 -16.29 -32.74
N GLY A 404 -4.55 -15.93 -33.48
CA GLY A 404 -5.90 -15.73 -32.94
C GLY A 404 -6.05 -14.57 -31.95
N ALA A 405 -5.05 -13.70 -31.80
CA ALA A 405 -5.12 -12.58 -30.86
C ALA A 405 -6.17 -11.55 -31.30
N ASN A 406 -6.88 -10.97 -30.32
CA ASN A 406 -7.85 -9.90 -30.57
C ASN A 406 -7.17 -8.53 -30.42
N LEU A 407 -6.83 -7.87 -31.53
CA LEU A 407 -6.25 -6.53 -31.57
C LEU A 407 -7.27 -5.46 -32.03
N THR A 408 -8.57 -5.69 -31.82
CA THR A 408 -9.59 -4.72 -32.21
C THR A 408 -9.35 -3.38 -31.52
N GLN A 409 -9.39 -2.27 -32.28
CA GLN A 409 -9.13 -0.92 -31.75
C GLN A 409 -7.75 -0.71 -31.10
N ALA A 410 -6.80 -1.63 -31.27
CA ALA A 410 -5.46 -1.47 -30.70
C ALA A 410 -4.69 -0.33 -31.39
N LEU A 411 -3.85 0.37 -30.63
CA LEU A 411 -2.96 1.43 -31.13
C LEU A 411 -1.60 0.82 -31.46
N LEU A 412 -1.27 0.73 -32.75
CA LEU A 412 -0.08 0.03 -33.24
C LEU A 412 0.99 0.99 -33.78
N ALA A 413 0.87 2.30 -33.60
CA ALA A 413 1.79 3.29 -34.18
C ALA A 413 3.28 2.94 -33.89
N GLY A 414 4.09 2.77 -34.94
CA GLY A 414 5.52 2.43 -34.81
C GLY A 414 5.83 1.03 -34.24
N THR A 415 4.84 0.13 -34.15
CA THR A 415 5.06 -1.24 -33.63
C THR A 415 6.01 -2.02 -34.55
N LEU A 416 6.95 -2.78 -33.96
CA LEU A 416 7.87 -3.64 -34.69
C LEU A 416 7.40 -5.10 -34.62
N LEU A 417 6.94 -5.66 -35.73
CA LEU A 417 6.46 -7.04 -35.87
C LEU A 417 7.31 -7.92 -36.83
N PRO A 418 8.64 -7.74 -36.98
CA PRO A 418 9.37 -8.55 -37.95
C PRO A 418 9.33 -10.03 -37.57
N GLY A 419 8.91 -10.87 -38.52
CA GLY A 419 8.72 -12.31 -38.34
C GLY A 419 7.63 -12.72 -37.34
N ALA A 420 6.78 -11.79 -36.88
CA ALA A 420 5.68 -12.12 -35.97
C ALA A 420 4.61 -12.98 -36.67
N ASN A 421 3.96 -13.87 -35.92
CA ASN A 421 2.88 -14.71 -36.43
C ASN A 421 1.52 -14.17 -35.99
N LEU A 422 0.80 -13.46 -36.86
CA LEU A 422 -0.53 -12.92 -36.59
C LEU A 422 -1.65 -13.78 -37.22
N ARG A 423 -1.40 -15.06 -37.51
CA ARG A 423 -2.39 -15.90 -38.20
C ARG A 423 -3.74 -15.90 -37.46
N GLY A 424 -4.82 -15.57 -38.15
CA GLY A 424 -6.17 -15.53 -37.57
C GLY A 424 -6.41 -14.38 -36.57
N ALA A 425 -5.49 -13.43 -36.42
CA ALA A 425 -5.66 -12.28 -35.54
C ALA A 425 -6.74 -11.31 -36.06
N ASN A 426 -7.39 -10.60 -35.15
CA ASN A 426 -8.41 -9.61 -35.49
C ASN A 426 -7.91 -8.19 -35.27
N LEU A 427 -7.69 -7.44 -36.36
CA LEU A 427 -7.24 -6.04 -36.36
C LEU A 427 -8.36 -5.04 -36.68
N THR A 428 -9.63 -5.42 -36.55
CA THR A 428 -10.75 -4.52 -36.90
C THR A 428 -10.65 -3.20 -36.14
N LYS A 429 -10.57 -2.09 -36.90
CA LYS A 429 -10.39 -0.72 -36.40
C LYS A 429 -9.08 -0.46 -35.63
N ALA A 430 -8.04 -1.28 -35.81
CA ALA A 430 -6.72 -0.99 -35.24
C ALA A 430 -6.06 0.21 -35.95
N GLU A 431 -5.37 1.06 -35.19
CA GLU A 431 -4.66 2.23 -35.71
C GLU A 431 -3.20 1.86 -36.00
N ALA A 432 -2.85 1.69 -37.27
CA ALA A 432 -1.62 0.99 -37.66
C ALA A 432 -0.72 1.83 -38.59
N GLN A 433 -0.21 2.95 -38.04
CA GLN A 433 0.74 3.85 -38.72
C GLN A 433 2.18 3.39 -38.48
N GLU A 434 3.04 3.46 -39.51
CA GLU A 434 4.49 3.19 -39.39
C GLU A 434 4.85 1.82 -38.78
N VAL A 435 4.03 0.79 -39.01
CA VAL A 435 4.27 -0.57 -38.48
C VAL A 435 5.28 -1.31 -39.35
N ASN A 436 6.31 -1.89 -38.73
CA ASN A 436 7.24 -2.78 -39.42
C ASN A 436 6.71 -4.23 -39.41
N LEU A 437 6.33 -4.74 -40.57
CA LEU A 437 5.77 -6.08 -40.76
C LEU A 437 6.72 -7.05 -41.47
N GLU A 438 8.02 -6.75 -41.58
CA GLU A 438 8.95 -7.56 -42.38
C GLU A 438 8.87 -9.07 -42.07
N GLY A 439 8.42 -9.88 -43.03
CA GLY A 439 8.29 -11.32 -42.88
C GLY A 439 7.19 -11.80 -41.92
N ALA A 440 6.32 -10.90 -41.44
CA ALA A 440 5.19 -11.26 -40.59
C ALA A 440 4.19 -12.16 -41.32
N ASN A 441 3.61 -13.12 -40.61
CA ASN A 441 2.53 -13.96 -41.12
C ASN A 441 1.17 -13.32 -40.81
N LEU A 442 0.46 -12.92 -41.85
CA LEU A 442 -0.84 -12.24 -41.82
C LEU A 442 -1.96 -13.13 -42.41
N ALA A 443 -1.72 -14.43 -42.55
CA ALA A 443 -2.73 -15.37 -43.05
C ALA A 443 -4.00 -15.35 -42.18
N GLU A 444 -5.18 -15.30 -42.81
CA GLU A 444 -6.48 -15.33 -42.13
C GLU A 444 -6.72 -14.16 -41.14
N VAL A 445 -5.93 -13.08 -41.22
CA VAL A 445 -6.16 -11.88 -40.43
C VAL A 445 -7.47 -11.19 -40.85
N THR A 446 -8.32 -10.86 -39.88
CA THR A 446 -9.54 -10.08 -40.12
C THR A 446 -9.32 -8.60 -39.83
N GLY A 447 -9.94 -7.71 -40.59
CA GLY A 447 -9.82 -6.25 -40.38
C GLY A 447 -8.45 -5.69 -40.74
N LEU A 448 -7.73 -6.35 -41.66
CA LEU A 448 -6.42 -5.90 -42.14
C LEU A 448 -6.52 -4.47 -42.72
N PRO A 449 -5.68 -3.51 -42.28
CA PRO A 449 -5.67 -2.16 -42.83
C PRO A 449 -5.51 -2.16 -44.36
N GLU A 450 -6.23 -1.27 -45.08
CA GLU A 450 -6.15 -1.20 -46.55
C GLU A 450 -4.71 -1.00 -47.04
N ALA A 451 -3.94 -0.16 -46.35
CA ALA A 451 -2.54 0.10 -46.66
C ALA A 451 -1.65 -1.16 -46.58
N TRP A 452 -2.08 -2.20 -45.86
CA TRP A 452 -1.32 -3.43 -45.68
C TRP A 452 -1.63 -4.47 -46.74
N LYS A 453 -2.83 -4.46 -47.33
CA LYS A 453 -3.29 -5.52 -48.25
C LYS A 453 -2.36 -5.71 -49.45
N ALA A 454 -1.79 -4.62 -49.98
CA ALA A 454 -0.88 -4.68 -51.12
C ALA A 454 0.47 -5.36 -50.82
N GLY A 455 0.89 -5.41 -49.55
CA GLY A 455 2.16 -5.99 -49.11
C GLY A 455 2.10 -7.48 -48.75
N VAL A 456 0.93 -8.12 -48.83
CA VAL A 456 0.73 -9.53 -48.45
C VAL A 456 0.80 -10.43 -49.70
N ASN A 457 1.69 -11.42 -49.66
CA ASN A 457 1.83 -12.39 -50.75
C ASN A 457 0.73 -13.48 -50.70
N LYS A 458 0.75 -14.40 -51.68
CA LYS A 458 -0.24 -15.50 -51.80
C LYS A 458 -0.23 -16.48 -50.62
N GLU A 459 0.87 -16.55 -49.87
CA GLU A 459 1.02 -17.39 -48.69
C GLU A 459 0.57 -16.68 -47.40
N GLY A 460 0.05 -15.45 -47.52
CA GLY A 460 -0.36 -14.63 -46.39
C GLY A 460 0.80 -13.98 -45.64
N ARG A 461 2.01 -13.97 -46.19
CA ARG A 461 3.19 -13.33 -45.56
C ARG A 461 3.41 -11.93 -46.10
N TRP A 462 3.87 -11.04 -45.24
CA TRP A 462 4.34 -9.72 -45.66
C TRP A 462 5.65 -9.86 -46.43
N SER A 463 5.61 -9.57 -47.72
CA SER A 463 6.78 -9.42 -48.56
C SER A 463 6.73 -8.01 -49.12
N ALA A 464 7.68 -7.15 -48.73
CA ALA A 464 7.78 -5.79 -49.23
C ALA A 464 8.04 -5.80 -50.75
N VAL A 465 6.98 -5.97 -51.54
CA VAL A 465 6.99 -5.80 -52.98
C VAL A 465 6.18 -4.52 -53.21
N ASN A 466 6.90 -3.49 -53.67
CA ASN A 466 6.50 -2.10 -53.89
C ASN A 466 6.76 -1.16 -52.69
N ARG A 467 8.01 -0.68 -52.61
CA ARG A 467 8.31 0.66 -52.10
C ARG A 467 7.76 1.70 -53.07
#